data_AF-A0AAW9KJK2-F1
#
_entry.id   AF-A0AAW9KJK2-F1
#
_cell.length_a   1.000
_cell.length_b   1.000
_cell.length_c   1.000
_cell.angle_alpha   90.00
_cell.angle_beta   90.00
_cell.angle_gamma   90.00
#
_symmetry.space_group_name_H-M   'P 1'
#
loop_
_entity.id
_entity.type
_entity.pdbx_description
1 polymer ?
#
loop_
_entity_poly.entity_id
_entity_poly.type
_entity_poly.pdbx_seq_one_letter_code
_entity_poly.pdbx_strand_id
1 'polypeptide(L)'
;MGNLKCENIARYISQIQRKANIFFLKELSHLGIGYGQFLFLMELYKEDGVRQEDLSEKLNIDKGTTARAIKKLECESFIYRNEDKNDKRAYRVFLTEKGIELKDDIYIVGIK
;
A
#
# COMPACT_ATOMS: atom_id res chain seq x y z
N MET A 1 -45.84 -13.22 -2.15
CA MET A 1 -44.68 -12.45 -1.65
C MET A 1 -43.42 -13.31 -1.73
N GLY A 2 -42.69 -13.23 -2.85
CA GLY A 2 -41.43 -13.95 -3.02
C GLY A 2 -40.31 -13.24 -2.28
N ASN A 3 -39.63 -13.96 -1.41
CA ASN A 3 -38.53 -13.48 -0.57
C ASN A 3 -37.31 -13.22 -1.46
N LEU A 4 -37.22 -12.02 -2.07
CA LEU A 4 -36.00 -11.59 -2.75
C LEU A 4 -34.97 -11.26 -1.65
N LYS A 5 -34.21 -12.27 -1.21
CA LYS A 5 -32.94 -12.04 -0.55
C LYS A 5 -32.06 -11.31 -1.56
N CYS A 6 -32.11 -9.99 -1.58
CA CYS A 6 -31.08 -9.18 -2.19
C CYS A 6 -29.79 -9.46 -1.42
N GLU A 7 -29.04 -10.47 -1.84
CA GLU A 7 -27.66 -10.61 -1.43
C GLU A 7 -26.93 -9.35 -1.90
N ASN A 8 -26.66 -8.46 -0.96
CA ASN A 8 -26.07 -7.18 -1.25
C ASN A 8 -24.63 -7.39 -1.76
N ILE A 9 -24.36 -7.00 -3.00
CA ILE A 9 -23.02 -7.08 -3.62
C ILE A 9 -21.94 -6.42 -2.75
N ALA A 10 -22.27 -5.36 -2.00
CA ALA A 10 -21.36 -4.71 -1.07
C ALA A 10 -20.91 -5.63 0.07
N ARG A 11 -21.76 -6.57 0.50
CA ARG A 11 -21.39 -7.60 1.49
C ARG A 11 -20.33 -8.52 0.92
N TYR A 12 -20.50 -8.98 -0.32
CA TYR A 12 -19.53 -9.87 -0.97
C TYR A 12 -18.20 -9.18 -1.22
N ILE A 13 -18.22 -7.94 -1.71
CA ILE A 13 -17.02 -7.11 -1.87
C ILE A 13 -16.30 -6.96 -0.52
N SER A 14 -17.03 -6.65 0.56
CA SER A 14 -16.45 -6.52 1.89
C SER A 14 -15.85 -7.83 2.41
N GLN A 15 -16.48 -8.97 2.14
CA GLN A 15 -15.98 -10.29 2.52
C GLN A 15 -14.71 -10.65 1.74
N ILE A 16 -14.67 -10.38 0.44
CA ILE A 16 -13.49 -10.59 -0.41
C ILE A 16 -12.35 -9.71 0.09
N GLN A 17 -12.59 -8.41 0.33
CA GLN A 17 -11.58 -7.49 0.84
C GLN A 17 -10.99 -7.96 2.17
N ARG A 18 -11.84 -8.40 3.11
CA ARG A 18 -11.37 -8.92 4.42
C ARG A 18 -10.52 -10.17 4.25
N LYS A 19 -10.94 -11.11 3.40
CA LYS A 19 -10.17 -12.34 3.13
C LYS A 19 -8.83 -12.03 2.47
N ALA A 20 -8.82 -11.11 1.50
CA ALA A 20 -7.59 -10.64 0.85
C ALA A 20 -6.65 -10.01 1.90
N ASN A 21 -7.16 -9.10 2.76
CA ASN A 21 -6.36 -8.49 3.82
C ASN A 21 -5.74 -9.53 4.76
N ILE A 22 -6.50 -10.56 5.17
CA ILE A 22 -5.99 -11.64 6.03
C ILE A 22 -4.90 -12.45 5.31
N PHE A 23 -5.12 -12.77 4.04
CA PHE A 23 -4.14 -13.48 3.21
C PHE A 23 -2.83 -12.68 3.11
N PHE A 24 -2.89 -11.42 2.69
CA PHE A 24 -1.70 -10.58 2.57
C PHE A 24 -1.03 -10.34 3.91
N LEU A 25 -1.78 -10.15 4.99
CA LEU A 25 -1.18 -10.00 6.32
C LEU A 25 -0.39 -11.25 6.71
N LYS A 26 -0.91 -12.45 6.42
CA LYS A 26 -0.23 -13.71 6.71
C LYS A 26 1.02 -13.89 5.84
N GLU A 27 0.92 -13.62 4.54
CA GLU A 27 2.05 -13.81 3.63
C GLU A 27 3.13 -12.75 3.85
N LEU A 28 2.80 -11.52 4.27
CA LEU A 28 3.77 -10.43 4.43
C LEU A 28 4.27 -10.24 5.87
N SER A 29 3.66 -10.90 6.87
CA SER A 29 4.02 -10.68 8.28
C SER A 29 5.49 -10.97 8.59
N HIS A 30 6.08 -11.95 7.89
CA HIS A 30 7.48 -12.32 8.07
C HIS A 30 8.45 -11.23 7.57
N LEU A 31 8.00 -10.35 6.67
CA LEU A 31 8.74 -9.20 6.17
C LEU A 31 8.51 -7.94 7.04
N GLY A 32 7.62 -8.02 8.04
CA GLY A 32 7.21 -6.87 8.85
C GLY A 32 6.25 -5.91 8.14
N ILE A 33 5.71 -6.29 6.98
CA ILE A 33 4.93 -5.42 6.10
C ILE A 33 3.43 -5.71 6.25
N GLY A 34 2.63 -4.68 6.52
CA GLY A 34 1.17 -4.76 6.50
C GLY A 34 0.60 -4.57 5.09
N TYR A 35 -0.61 -5.07 4.82
CA TYR A 35 -1.28 -4.95 3.52
C TYR A 35 -1.36 -3.49 3.01
N GLY A 36 -1.68 -2.54 3.88
CA GLY A 36 -1.71 -1.12 3.50
C GLY A 36 -0.34 -0.59 3.06
N GLN A 37 0.75 -1.05 3.68
CA GLN A 37 2.12 -0.67 3.33
C GLN A 37 2.55 -1.31 2.01
N PHE A 38 2.17 -2.57 1.79
CA PHE A 38 2.42 -3.30 0.55
C PHE A 38 1.93 -2.55 -0.70
N LEU A 39 0.74 -1.94 -0.65
CA LEU A 39 0.19 -1.18 -1.79
C LEU A 39 1.08 0.00 -2.18
N PHE A 40 1.67 0.71 -1.21
CA PHE A 40 2.58 1.81 -1.48
C PHE A 40 3.91 1.33 -2.07
N LEU A 41 4.46 0.22 -1.55
CA LEU A 41 5.68 -0.38 -2.11
C LEU A 41 5.46 -0.83 -3.55
N MET A 42 4.32 -1.47 -3.85
CA MET A 42 3.96 -1.87 -5.21
C MET A 42 3.94 -0.69 -6.19
N GLU A 43 3.45 0.47 -5.74
CA GLU A 43 3.42 1.66 -6.60
C GLU A 43 4.81 2.29 -6.77
N LEU A 44 5.63 2.30 -5.72
CA LEU A 44 7.02 2.74 -5.78
C LEU A 44 7.90 1.82 -6.66
N TYR A 45 7.61 0.52 -6.72
CA TYR A 45 8.33 -0.40 -7.61
C TYR A 45 8.01 -0.21 -9.09
N LYS A 46 6.87 0.41 -9.41
CA LYS A 46 6.52 0.80 -10.79
C LYS A 46 7.20 2.11 -11.17
N GLU A 47 7.18 3.06 -10.24
CA GLU A 47 7.74 4.39 -10.42
C GLU A 47 8.29 4.86 -9.08
N ASP A 48 9.61 5.02 -8.99
CA ASP A 48 10.27 5.51 -7.78
C ASP A 48 10.26 7.05 -7.75
N GLY A 49 10.34 7.66 -6.57
CA GLY A 49 10.38 9.11 -6.43
C GLY A 49 9.04 9.82 -6.65
N VAL A 50 7.92 9.13 -6.44
CA VAL A 50 6.56 9.64 -6.60
C VAL A 50 6.20 10.60 -5.45
N ARG A 51 5.41 11.65 -5.73
CA ARG A 51 4.94 12.54 -4.67
C ARG A 51 3.98 11.78 -3.75
N GLN A 52 4.05 12.03 -2.46
CA GLN A 52 3.20 11.36 -1.47
C GLN A 52 1.70 11.60 -1.75
N GLU A 53 1.34 12.76 -2.27
CA GLU A 53 -0.05 13.07 -2.66
C GLU A 53 -0.50 12.24 -3.86
N ASP A 54 0.35 12.09 -4.86
CA ASP A 54 0.06 11.28 -6.04
C ASP A 54 -0.11 9.80 -5.66
N LEU A 55 0.60 9.30 -4.64
CA LEU A 55 0.38 7.96 -4.08
C LEU A 55 -1.02 7.83 -3.44
N SER A 56 -1.49 8.85 -2.72
CA SER A 56 -2.85 8.87 -2.17
C SER A 56 -3.90 8.79 -3.28
N GLU A 57 -3.71 9.55 -4.35
CA GLU A 57 -4.62 9.59 -5.49
C GLU A 57 -4.62 8.27 -6.28
N LYS A 58 -3.44 7.76 -6.65
CA LYS A 58 -3.27 6.51 -7.39
C LYS A 58 -3.93 5.31 -6.69
N LEU A 59 -3.81 5.26 -5.35
CA LEU A 59 -4.36 4.16 -4.55
C LEU A 59 -5.79 4.42 -4.05
N ASN A 60 -6.35 5.61 -4.30
CA ASN A 60 -7.63 6.05 -3.74
C ASN A 60 -7.68 5.90 -2.20
N ILE A 61 -6.60 6.30 -1.53
CA ILE A 61 -6.43 6.26 -0.07
C ILE A 61 -6.33 7.69 0.46
N ASP A 62 -7.02 8.00 1.56
CA ASP A 62 -6.97 9.33 2.14
C ASP A 62 -5.55 9.74 2.60
N LYS A 63 -5.30 11.06 2.63
CA LYS A 63 -3.97 11.63 2.96
C LYS A 63 -3.48 11.21 4.35
N GLY A 64 -4.38 11.05 5.33
CA GLY A 64 -4.03 10.66 6.69
C GLY A 64 -3.58 9.21 6.79
N THR A 65 -4.29 8.30 6.11
CA THR A 65 -3.91 6.89 6.01
C THR A 65 -2.60 6.72 5.22
N THR A 66 -2.44 7.47 4.13
CA THR A 66 -1.18 7.51 3.37
C THR A 66 -0.02 7.95 4.25
N ALA A 67 -0.15 9.08 4.95
CA ALA A 67 0.90 9.60 5.82
C ALA A 67 1.32 8.60 6.91
N ARG A 68 0.36 7.86 7.50
CA ARG A 68 0.66 6.80 8.48
C ARG A 68 1.42 5.64 7.85
N ALA A 69 1.00 5.16 6.69
CA ALA A 69 1.63 4.04 6.00
C ALA A 69 3.07 4.37 5.57
N ILE A 70 3.25 5.54 4.95
CA ILE A 70 4.55 6.06 4.52
C ILE A 70 5.47 6.25 5.73
N LYS A 71 4.99 6.87 6.82
CA LYS A 71 5.79 7.00 8.04
C LYS A 71 6.25 5.64 8.58
N LYS A 72 5.39 4.62 8.56
CA LYS A 72 5.75 3.29 9.05
C LYS A 72 6.81 2.62 8.16
N LEU A 73 6.66 2.70 6.84
CA LEU A 73 7.66 2.21 5.89
C LEU A 73 9.02 2.93 6.03
N GLU A 74 9.01 4.23 6.31
CA GLU A 74 10.22 5.02 6.56
C GLU A 74 10.89 4.60 7.87
N CYS A 75 10.11 4.42 8.97
CA CYS A 75 10.64 3.89 10.22
C CYS A 75 11.25 2.49 10.08
N GLU A 76 10.69 1.66 9.19
CA GLU A 76 11.20 0.32 8.87
C GLU A 76 12.39 0.35 7.88
N SER A 77 12.81 1.54 7.46
CA SER A 77 13.93 1.79 6.53
C SER A 77 13.73 1.19 5.14
N PHE A 78 12.48 1.00 4.70
CA PHE A 78 12.16 0.54 3.33
C PHE A 78 12.06 1.69 2.34
N ILE A 79 11.79 2.89 2.83
CA ILE A 79 11.72 4.11 2.03
C ILE A 79 12.43 5.25 2.73
N TYR A 80 12.66 6.33 2.00
CA TYR A 80 12.96 7.64 2.56
C TYR A 80 12.12 8.71 1.86
N ARG A 81 11.93 9.85 2.53
CA ARG A 81 11.28 11.02 1.97
C ARG A 81 12.26 12.14 1.71
N ASN A 82 12.02 12.89 0.64
CA ASN A 82 12.76 14.10 0.34
C ASN A 82 11.78 15.23 -0.02
N GLU A 83 12.09 16.47 0.35
CA GLU A 83 11.25 17.61 -0.04
C GLU A 83 11.19 17.72 -1.57
N ASP A 84 10.01 18.01 -2.11
CA ASP A 84 9.88 18.27 -3.53
C ASP A 84 10.55 19.61 -3.87
N LYS A 85 11.44 19.59 -4.87
CA LYS A 85 12.20 20.77 -5.30
C LYS A 85 11.30 21.91 -5.81
N ASN A 86 10.12 21.57 -6.33
CA ASN A 86 9.18 22.51 -6.91
C ASN A 86 8.10 22.95 -5.91
N ASP A 87 7.90 22.19 -4.81
CA ASP A 87 6.95 22.51 -3.76
C ASP A 87 7.44 22.01 -2.39
N LYS A 88 7.95 22.93 -1.56
CA LYS A 88 8.45 22.63 -0.21
C LYS A 88 7.39 22.07 0.75
N ARG A 89 6.11 22.12 0.39
CA ARG A 89 5.02 21.53 1.18
C ARG A 89 4.77 20.07 0.80
N ALA A 90 5.35 19.60 -0.30
CA ALA A 90 5.23 18.24 -0.78
C ALA A 90 6.50 17.44 -0.50
N TYR A 91 6.31 16.12 -0.32
CA TYR A 91 7.40 15.15 -0.22
C TYR A 91 7.33 14.19 -1.39
N ARG A 92 8.50 13.85 -1.91
CA ARG A 92 8.71 12.68 -2.77
C ARG A 92 9.16 11.51 -1.94
N VAL A 93 8.62 10.35 -2.26
CA VAL A 93 8.91 9.08 -1.58
C VAL A 93 9.79 8.24 -2.49
N PHE A 94 10.87 7.70 -1.93
CA PHE A 94 11.84 6.90 -2.65
C PHE A 94 12.10 5.58 -1.93
N LEU A 95 12.39 4.52 -2.66
CA LEU A 95 12.84 3.25 -2.10
C LEU A 95 14.27 3.38 -1.55
N THR A 96 14.54 2.76 -0.40
CA THR A 96 15.92 2.51 0.04
C THR A 96 16.48 1.27 -0.64
N GLU A 97 17.78 1.01 -0.49
CA GLU A 97 18.39 -0.27 -0.91
C GLU A 97 17.67 -1.47 -0.28
N LYS A 98 17.42 -1.44 1.04
CA LYS A 98 16.61 -2.43 1.75
C LYS A 98 15.20 -2.60 1.16
N GLY A 99 14.58 -1.49 0.74
CA GLY A 99 13.28 -1.52 0.08
C GLY A 99 13.34 -2.16 -1.31
N ILE A 100 14.41 -1.95 -2.05
CA ILE A 100 14.63 -2.54 -3.38
C ILE A 100 14.85 -4.06 -3.26
N GLU A 101 15.64 -4.51 -2.29
CA GLU A 101 15.92 -5.94 -2.08
C GLU A 101 14.66 -6.77 -1.81
N LEU A 102 13.64 -6.17 -1.20
CA LEU A 102 12.35 -6.83 -0.92
C LEU A 102 11.45 -7.02 -2.14
N LYS A 103 11.81 -6.43 -3.29
CA LYS A 103 10.93 -6.40 -4.46
C LYS A 103 10.48 -7.79 -4.87
N ASP A 104 11.42 -8.74 -4.99
CA ASP A 104 11.10 -10.08 -5.49
C ASP A 104 10.19 -10.84 -4.52
N ASP A 105 10.45 -10.77 -3.21
CA ASP A 105 9.60 -11.37 -2.18
C ASP A 105 8.16 -10.80 -2.21
N ILE A 106 8.05 -9.48 -2.39
CA ILE A 106 6.76 -8.80 -2.48
C ILE A 106 5.99 -9.17 -3.76
N TYR A 107 6.68 -9.24 -4.90
CA TYR A 107 6.05 -9.60 -6.18
C TYR A 107 5.56 -11.05 -6.17
N ILE A 108 6.30 -11.97 -5.54
CA ILE A 108 5.87 -13.38 -5.38
C ILE A 108 4.54 -13.45 -4.62
N VAL A 109 4.37 -12.66 -3.56
CA VAL A 109 3.12 -12.61 -2.78
C VAL A 109 1.97 -12.02 -3.59
N GLY A 110 2.23 -11.03 -4.46
CA GLY A 110 1.22 -10.40 -5.31
C GLY A 110 0.68 -11.27 -6.46
N ILE A 111 1.36 -12.38 -6.79
CA ILE A 111 1.02 -13.28 -7.92
C ILE A 111 0.31 -14.57 -7.46
N LYS A 112 0.38 -14.91 -6.16
CA LYS A 112 -0.30 -16.08 -5.58
C LYS A 112 -1.80 -15.87 -5.42
#